data_AF-A0A0G0RZU3-F1
#
_entry.id   AF-A0A0G0RZU3-F1
#
_cell.length_a   1.000
_cell.length_b   1.000
_cell.length_c   1.000
_cell.angle_alpha   90.00
_cell.angle_beta   90.00
_cell.angle_gamma   90.00
#
_symmetry.space_group_name_H-M   'P 1'
#
loop_
_entity.id
_entity.type
_entity.pdbx_description
1 polymer ?
#
loop_
_entity_poly.entity_id
_entity_poly.type
_entity_poly.pdbx_seq_one_letter_code
_entity_poly.pdbx_strand_id
1 'polypeptide(L)'
;MKILIVGSQGMLGQELAKVFANEEITLWDRNDLDITDREMVYSKVEALRPDVIINAAAYNNVDACEENAEPAMRINGDGPIFLARAAEQIGAKFIQYGSDYVFDGTKKEGYTEDDLPHPISKYGESKLATENVFAHCTRCYVIRTSRLFGRPALSEGAKKSFVDVMIKLGREKESLDLVDEEWGNPTYVVDLAKQTKVLVEGFYPSGIYHATNEGACTWYGFGQEIFRQTGINIRTNPVPTSKFPRPARRPMFSSLINTKLPRMRSWQDALTDYLTTINEIEQPQVKSISMKKEMKGIILAGGKGTRLYPLTKITSKQLLPVYNKAMVMYPLESLMRAGIKEILVIVAPEYAGDYLRLLGSGKEWGIKLTYEIQDEPKGLPEAFIIGENFIGEDNVTMILGDNIFFDHDFTDDIKSFEKGGRIFALEVPNPERFGVVEFDKDMRVLSIEEKPKEPKSKYAIPGMYIYDSRVCHIAKGIRPTWRPETDITEVHKAFLGMNELDVRLVKGRWLDAGTHEALLKASNWIAAREYQSKLGFTELFK
;
A
#
# COMPACT_ATOMS: atom_id res chain seq x y z
N MET A 1 -1.85 -23.76 11.06
CA MET A 1 -0.69 -24.04 11.93
C MET A 1 -0.51 -22.87 12.89
N LYS A 2 -0.05 -23.14 14.09
CA LYS A 2 0.35 -22.11 15.05
C LYS A 2 1.83 -21.81 14.89
N ILE A 3 2.18 -20.56 14.56
CA ILE A 3 3.55 -20.17 14.23
C ILE A 3 4.03 -19.08 15.18
N LEU A 4 5.16 -19.32 15.82
CA LEU A 4 5.88 -18.31 16.59
C LEU A 4 6.99 -17.71 15.72
N ILE A 5 6.99 -16.38 15.56
CA ILE A 5 8.08 -15.64 14.90
C ILE A 5 8.79 -14.78 15.96
N VAL A 6 10.08 -15.05 16.18
CA VAL A 6 10.93 -14.31 17.12
C VAL A 6 11.83 -13.34 16.36
N GLY A 7 12.02 -12.13 16.87
CA GLY A 7 12.67 -11.03 16.14
C GLY A 7 11.75 -10.41 15.10
N SER A 8 10.45 -10.34 15.42
CA SER A 8 9.38 -9.95 14.51
C SER A 8 9.48 -8.50 13.98
N GLN A 9 10.17 -7.60 14.68
CA GLN A 9 10.39 -6.22 14.23
C GLN A 9 11.62 -6.06 13.33
N GLY A 10 12.43 -7.11 13.16
CA GLY A 10 13.56 -7.14 12.24
C GLY A 10 13.14 -7.05 10.77
N MET A 11 14.10 -6.79 9.87
CA MET A 11 13.86 -6.68 8.43
C MET A 11 13.17 -7.94 7.87
N LEU A 12 13.65 -9.12 8.25
CA LEU A 12 13.07 -10.40 7.83
C LEU A 12 11.81 -10.78 8.65
N GLY A 13 11.81 -10.50 9.95
CA GLY A 13 10.68 -10.80 10.85
C GLY A 13 9.36 -10.19 10.37
N GLN A 14 9.41 -8.94 9.89
CA GLN A 14 8.25 -8.24 9.33
C GLN A 14 7.69 -8.92 8.07
N GLU A 15 8.55 -9.39 7.17
CA GLU A 15 8.09 -10.07 5.95
C GLU A 15 7.59 -11.48 6.23
N LEU A 16 8.19 -12.18 7.20
CA LEU A 16 7.66 -13.46 7.69
C LEU A 16 6.23 -13.30 8.22
N ALA A 17 5.96 -12.27 9.03
CA ALA A 17 4.62 -12.01 9.54
C ALA A 17 3.59 -11.81 8.41
N LYS A 18 3.97 -11.16 7.31
CA LYS A 18 3.09 -10.98 6.14
C LYS A 18 2.88 -12.28 5.35
N VAL A 19 3.94 -13.04 5.13
CA VAL A 19 3.92 -14.30 4.35
C VAL A 19 3.07 -15.38 5.04
N PHE A 20 3.05 -15.38 6.37
CA PHE A 20 2.26 -16.28 7.20
C PHE A 20 0.96 -15.67 7.74
N ALA A 21 0.49 -14.53 7.19
CA ALA A 21 -0.68 -13.81 7.73
C ALA A 21 -2.01 -14.61 7.72
N ASN A 22 -2.09 -15.69 6.95
CA ASN A 22 -3.25 -16.58 6.91
C ASN A 22 -3.18 -17.72 7.95
N GLU A 23 -2.09 -17.81 8.73
CA GLU A 23 -1.89 -18.78 9.80
C GLU A 23 -2.16 -18.14 11.17
N GLU A 24 -2.24 -18.96 12.22
CA GLU A 24 -2.29 -18.46 13.59
C GLU A 24 -0.88 -18.03 14.01
N ILE A 25 -0.54 -16.75 13.83
CA ILE A 25 0.80 -16.23 14.12
C ILE A 25 0.88 -15.55 15.49
N THR A 26 1.97 -15.80 16.21
CA THR A 26 2.40 -15.05 17.38
C THR A 26 3.72 -14.37 17.07
N LEU A 27 3.78 -13.06 17.29
CA LEU A 27 4.94 -12.22 16.98
C LEU A 27 5.60 -11.79 18.29
N TRP A 28 6.85 -12.18 18.50
CA TRP A 28 7.66 -11.73 19.64
C TRP A 28 8.88 -10.97 19.18
N ASP A 29 9.18 -9.87 19.85
CA ASP A 29 10.44 -9.17 19.74
C ASP A 29 11.15 -9.11 21.11
N ARG A 30 12.22 -8.32 21.25
CA ARG A 30 13.08 -8.29 22.45
C ARG A 30 12.31 -8.03 23.75
N ASN A 31 11.27 -7.20 23.69
CA ASN A 31 10.45 -6.87 24.87
C ASN A 31 9.50 -8.01 25.25
N ASP A 32 9.19 -8.90 24.31
CA ASP A 32 8.32 -10.05 24.54
C ASP A 32 9.15 -11.27 24.97
N LEU A 33 10.33 -11.47 24.38
CA LEU A 33 11.19 -12.60 24.71
C LEU A 33 12.67 -12.23 24.57
N ASP A 34 13.40 -12.30 25.69
CA ASP A 34 14.87 -12.38 25.64
C ASP A 34 15.26 -13.83 25.35
N ILE A 35 15.70 -14.09 24.12
CA ILE A 35 16.11 -15.43 23.71
C ILE A 35 17.34 -15.93 24.46
N THR A 36 18.07 -15.07 25.16
CA THR A 36 19.23 -15.45 25.98
C THR A 36 18.85 -15.86 27.40
N ASP A 37 17.58 -15.67 27.80
CA ASP A 37 17.02 -16.17 29.06
C ASP A 37 16.38 -17.54 28.84
N ARG A 38 17.10 -18.58 29.24
CA ARG A 38 16.68 -19.98 29.09
C ARG A 38 15.32 -20.28 29.72
N GLU A 39 15.08 -19.82 30.95
CA GLU A 39 13.85 -20.15 31.68
C GLU A 39 12.66 -19.41 31.08
N MET A 40 12.86 -18.16 30.63
CA MET A 40 11.84 -17.42 29.93
C MET A 40 11.47 -18.08 28.60
N VAL A 41 12.46 -18.51 27.81
CA VAL A 41 12.25 -19.24 26.55
C VAL A 41 11.41 -20.49 26.78
N TYR A 42 11.82 -21.34 27.72
CA TYR A 42 11.12 -22.60 27.98
C TYR A 42 9.70 -22.38 28.47
N SER A 43 9.51 -21.51 29.46
CA SER A 43 8.18 -21.24 30.02
C SER A 43 7.22 -20.63 29.00
N LYS A 44 7.67 -19.65 28.21
CA LYS A 44 6.81 -18.99 27.22
C LYS A 44 6.48 -19.88 26.03
N VAL A 45 7.46 -20.61 25.51
CA VAL A 45 7.23 -21.54 24.39
C VAL A 45 6.31 -22.69 24.81
N GLU A 46 6.50 -23.25 26.01
CA GLU A 46 5.62 -24.30 26.55
C GLU A 46 4.20 -23.79 26.78
N ALA A 47 4.02 -22.54 27.22
CA ALA A 47 2.68 -21.95 27.36
C ALA A 47 2.00 -21.72 25.99
N LEU A 48 2.77 -21.33 24.97
CA LEU A 48 2.23 -21.02 23.65
C LEU A 48 1.96 -22.29 22.82
N ARG A 49 2.80 -23.32 22.94
CA ARG A 49 2.79 -24.57 22.16
C ARG A 49 2.63 -24.37 20.64
N PRO A 50 3.51 -23.59 19.96
CA PRO A 50 3.46 -23.44 18.52
C PRO A 50 3.80 -24.74 17.77
N ASP A 51 3.26 -24.92 16.57
CA ASP A 51 3.64 -26.00 15.64
C ASP A 51 5.00 -25.72 14.97
N VAL A 52 5.32 -24.43 14.80
CA VAL A 52 6.54 -23.95 14.13
C VAL A 52 7.10 -22.75 14.89
N ILE A 53 8.42 -22.76 15.13
CA ILE A 53 9.16 -21.62 15.68
C ILE A 53 10.14 -21.14 14.62
N ILE A 54 10.06 -19.86 14.25
CA ILE A 54 10.96 -19.20 13.29
C ILE A 54 11.74 -18.13 14.04
N ASN A 55 13.04 -18.34 14.20
CA ASN A 55 13.92 -17.38 14.87
C ASN A 55 14.63 -16.46 13.87
N ALA A 56 14.15 -15.23 13.72
CA ALA A 56 14.78 -14.16 12.96
C ALA A 56 15.59 -13.18 13.83
N ALA A 57 15.67 -13.40 15.15
CA ALA A 57 16.49 -12.59 16.04
C ALA A 57 17.98 -12.95 15.87
N ALA A 58 18.82 -11.93 15.71
CA ALA A 58 20.26 -12.09 15.58
C ALA A 58 21.00 -10.82 16.00
N TYR A 59 22.21 -10.99 16.51
CA TYR A 59 23.19 -9.91 16.63
C TYR A 59 23.94 -9.81 15.30
N ASN A 60 23.86 -8.68 14.61
CA ASN A 60 24.37 -8.52 13.23
C ASN A 60 25.47 -7.45 13.08
N ASN A 61 26.03 -6.95 14.20
CA ASN A 61 27.10 -5.96 14.14
C ASN A 61 28.47 -6.62 13.99
N VAL A 62 28.84 -6.92 12.74
CA VAL A 62 30.04 -7.70 12.40
C VAL A 62 31.32 -7.15 13.04
N ASP A 63 31.59 -5.85 12.88
CA ASP A 63 32.85 -5.25 13.36
C ASP A 63 32.91 -5.18 14.90
N ALA A 64 31.79 -4.93 15.57
CA ALA A 64 31.74 -4.90 17.04
C ALA A 64 32.01 -6.27 17.68
N CYS A 65 31.79 -7.37 16.94
CA CYS A 65 32.11 -8.70 17.43
C CYS A 65 33.62 -8.88 17.65
N GLU A 66 34.48 -8.18 16.89
CA GLU A 66 35.93 -8.28 17.05
C GLU A 66 36.41 -7.70 18.38
N GLU A 67 35.76 -6.64 18.84
CA GLU A 67 36.02 -6.02 20.15
C GLU A 67 35.41 -6.87 21.28
N ASN A 68 34.14 -7.26 21.15
CA ASN A 68 33.45 -8.11 22.11
C ASN A 68 32.47 -9.07 21.42
N ALA A 69 32.82 -10.34 21.38
CA ALA A 69 32.01 -11.39 20.77
C ALA A 69 30.93 -11.96 21.71
N GLU A 70 30.99 -11.68 23.01
CA GLU A 70 30.08 -12.30 23.99
C GLU A 70 28.60 -12.04 23.69
N PRO A 71 28.15 -10.80 23.39
CA PRO A 71 26.75 -10.56 23.03
C PRO A 71 26.34 -11.31 21.76
N ALA A 72 27.24 -11.40 20.78
CA ALA A 72 26.99 -12.13 19.55
C ALA A 72 26.87 -13.63 19.80
N MET A 73 27.72 -14.21 20.66
CA MET A 73 27.67 -15.63 21.00
C MET A 73 26.42 -15.98 21.81
N ARG A 74 26.03 -15.11 22.76
CA ARG A 74 24.78 -15.32 23.52
C ARG A 74 23.55 -15.28 22.62
N ILE A 75 23.46 -14.31 21.72
CA ILE A 75 22.28 -14.10 20.86
C ILE A 75 22.26 -15.06 19.66
N ASN A 76 23.40 -15.30 19.01
CA ASN A 76 23.49 -16.16 17.81
C ASN A 76 23.81 -17.62 18.12
N GLY A 77 24.44 -17.93 19.26
CA GLY A 77 24.78 -19.27 19.69
C GLY A 77 23.78 -19.82 20.70
N ASP A 78 23.78 -19.29 21.92
CA ASP A 78 23.00 -19.84 23.05
C ASP A 78 21.48 -19.70 22.83
N GLY A 79 21.01 -18.54 22.38
CA GLY A 79 19.58 -18.29 22.21
C GLY A 79 18.88 -19.27 21.24
N PRO A 80 19.42 -19.50 20.03
CA PRO A 80 18.93 -20.53 19.13
C PRO A 80 18.92 -21.93 19.74
N ILE A 81 19.91 -22.27 20.57
CA ILE A 81 19.95 -23.57 21.28
C ILE A 81 18.77 -23.68 22.25
N PHE A 82 18.46 -22.62 23.01
CA PHE A 82 17.31 -22.64 23.93
C PHE A 82 16.00 -22.79 23.16
N LEU A 83 15.82 -22.05 22.06
CA LEU A 83 14.62 -22.18 21.22
C LEU A 83 14.52 -23.57 20.57
N ALA A 84 15.62 -24.15 20.10
CA ALA A 84 15.67 -25.50 19.53
C ALA A 84 15.24 -26.56 20.56
N ARG A 85 15.76 -26.47 21.80
CA ARG A 85 15.37 -27.39 22.89
C ARG A 85 13.89 -27.25 23.24
N ALA A 86 13.39 -26.02 23.31
CA ALA A 86 11.98 -25.77 23.57
C ALA A 86 11.09 -26.33 22.45
N ALA A 87 11.50 -26.16 21.18
CA ALA A 87 10.82 -26.73 20.03
C ALA A 87 10.75 -28.26 20.10
N GLU A 88 11.87 -28.92 20.45
CA GLU A 88 11.93 -30.38 20.59
C GLU A 88 10.96 -30.89 21.66
N GLN A 89 10.89 -30.21 22.82
CA GLN A 89 10.02 -30.61 23.93
C GLN A 89 8.52 -30.61 23.55
N ILE A 90 8.11 -29.70 22.67
CA ILE A 90 6.72 -29.60 22.21
C ILE A 90 6.46 -30.27 20.86
N GLY A 91 7.50 -30.82 20.22
CA GLY A 91 7.42 -31.45 18.90
C GLY A 91 7.29 -30.46 17.72
N ALA A 92 7.65 -29.20 17.89
CA ALA A 92 7.57 -28.16 16.86
C ALA A 92 8.69 -28.26 15.80
N LYS A 93 8.44 -27.72 14.60
CA LYS A 93 9.53 -27.43 13.64
C LYS A 93 10.30 -26.19 14.10
N PHE A 94 11.63 -26.21 14.05
CA PHE A 94 12.45 -25.04 14.36
C PHE A 94 13.21 -24.53 13.13
N ILE A 95 13.00 -23.27 12.77
CA ILE A 95 13.67 -22.59 11.66
C ILE A 95 14.61 -21.53 12.21
N GLN A 96 15.85 -21.57 11.76
CA GLN A 96 16.92 -20.69 12.22
C GLN A 96 17.71 -20.12 11.04
N TYR A 97 18.09 -18.85 11.10
CA TYR A 97 18.92 -18.24 10.05
C TYR A 97 20.41 -18.24 10.40
N GLY A 98 21.23 -18.74 9.48
CA GLY A 98 22.69 -18.69 9.47
C GLY A 98 23.24 -17.50 8.66
N SER A 99 24.48 -17.60 8.19
CA SER A 99 25.10 -16.57 7.34
C SER A 99 26.18 -17.19 6.46
N ASP A 100 26.46 -16.57 5.33
CA ASP A 100 27.63 -16.81 4.49
C ASP A 100 28.98 -16.56 5.18
N TYR A 101 29.01 -15.80 6.28
CA TYR A 101 30.22 -15.55 7.08
C TYR A 101 30.76 -16.80 7.82
N VAL A 102 30.06 -17.93 7.75
CA VAL A 102 30.59 -19.22 8.22
C VAL A 102 31.73 -19.73 7.34
N PHE A 103 31.93 -19.16 6.15
CA PHE A 103 32.99 -19.54 5.21
C PHE A 103 34.17 -18.56 5.22
N ASP A 104 35.35 -19.06 4.83
CA ASP A 104 36.62 -18.31 4.80
C ASP A 104 36.75 -17.40 3.57
N GLY A 105 35.97 -17.67 2.53
CA GLY A 105 35.93 -16.91 1.30
C GLY A 105 37.06 -17.23 0.31
N THR A 106 37.65 -18.42 0.37
CA THR A 106 38.73 -18.86 -0.53
C THR A 106 38.22 -19.52 -1.82
N LYS A 107 36.98 -20.04 -1.84
CA LYS A 107 36.37 -20.74 -2.98
C LYS A 107 35.60 -19.78 -3.90
N LYS A 108 36.15 -19.50 -5.09
CA LYS A 108 35.62 -18.50 -6.03
C LYS A 108 34.28 -18.89 -6.64
N GLU A 109 34.08 -20.18 -6.79
CA GLU A 109 32.95 -20.83 -7.44
C GLU A 109 31.70 -20.81 -6.56
N GLY A 110 31.86 -20.48 -5.28
CA GLY A 110 30.82 -20.47 -4.26
C GLY A 110 30.75 -21.76 -3.43
N TYR A 111 29.95 -21.70 -2.37
CA TYR A 111 29.80 -22.75 -1.37
C TYR A 111 28.41 -23.36 -1.46
N THR A 112 28.36 -24.69 -1.54
CA THR A 112 27.15 -25.52 -1.39
C THR A 112 26.88 -25.79 0.08
N GLU A 113 25.69 -26.31 0.40
CA GLU A 113 25.28 -26.62 1.76
C GLU A 113 26.18 -27.65 2.46
N ASP A 114 26.88 -28.49 1.69
CA ASP A 114 27.73 -29.58 2.18
C ASP A 114 29.21 -29.17 2.32
N ASP A 115 29.58 -27.96 1.89
CA ASP A 115 30.93 -27.43 2.11
C ASP A 115 31.16 -27.15 3.61
N LEU A 116 32.38 -27.45 4.08
CA LEU A 116 32.75 -27.27 5.49
C LEU A 116 32.94 -25.77 5.83
N PRO A 117 32.35 -25.30 6.93
CA PRO A 117 32.52 -23.92 7.38
C PRO A 117 33.89 -23.69 8.02
N HIS A 118 34.48 -22.54 7.72
CA HIS A 118 35.76 -22.07 8.25
C HIS A 118 35.70 -20.54 8.46
N PRO A 119 34.98 -20.03 9.48
CA PRO A 119 34.81 -18.59 9.64
C PRO A 119 36.14 -17.90 9.94
N ILE A 120 36.32 -16.70 9.37
CA ILE A 120 37.53 -15.87 9.56
C ILE A 120 37.28 -14.62 10.41
N SER A 121 36.11 -14.53 11.05
CA SER A 121 35.71 -13.44 11.93
C SER A 121 34.93 -13.98 13.12
N LYS A 122 34.94 -13.25 14.24
CA LYS A 122 34.18 -13.64 15.45
C LYS A 122 32.66 -13.62 15.21
N TYR A 123 32.19 -12.75 14.32
CA TYR A 123 30.80 -12.79 13.86
C TYR A 123 30.48 -14.10 13.14
N GLY A 124 31.35 -14.52 12.21
CA GLY A 124 31.24 -15.81 11.50
C GLY A 124 31.22 -16.99 12.46
N GLU A 125 32.10 -16.99 13.47
CA GLU A 125 32.10 -18.00 14.54
C GLU A 125 30.77 -18.03 15.30
N SER A 126 30.21 -16.87 15.67
CA SER A 126 28.91 -16.79 16.34
C SER A 126 27.76 -17.33 15.48
N LYS A 127 27.82 -17.13 14.16
CA LYS A 127 26.81 -17.64 13.20
C LYS A 127 26.99 -19.13 12.91
N LEU A 128 28.22 -19.63 12.97
CA LEU A 128 28.48 -21.07 12.90
C LEU A 128 27.98 -21.78 14.16
N ALA A 129 28.13 -21.16 15.35
CA ALA A 129 27.64 -21.72 16.61
C ALA A 129 26.12 -21.98 16.59
N THR A 130 25.37 -21.24 15.78
CA THR A 130 23.95 -21.48 15.51
C THR A 130 23.68 -22.91 15.01
N GLU A 131 24.61 -23.56 14.30
CA GLU A 131 24.42 -24.91 13.75
C GLU A 131 24.43 -26.00 14.83
N ASN A 132 24.86 -25.69 16.06
CA ASN A 132 24.77 -26.62 17.20
C ASN A 132 23.33 -26.95 17.61
N VAL A 133 22.34 -26.24 17.07
CA VAL A 133 20.91 -26.55 17.24
C VAL A 133 20.54 -27.98 16.83
N PHE A 134 21.28 -28.58 15.88
CA PHE A 134 21.05 -29.95 15.43
C PHE A 134 21.33 -31.01 16.52
N ALA A 135 22.14 -30.67 17.54
CA ALA A 135 22.34 -31.54 18.70
C ALA A 135 21.15 -31.54 19.68
N HIS A 136 20.15 -30.68 19.43
CA HIS A 136 19.10 -30.35 20.40
C HIS A 136 17.68 -30.38 19.82
N CYS A 137 17.53 -30.46 18.50
CA CYS A 137 16.23 -30.52 17.84
C CYS A 137 16.30 -31.41 16.59
N THR A 138 15.36 -32.35 16.51
CA THR A 138 15.26 -33.33 15.41
C THR A 138 14.56 -32.77 14.18
N ARG A 139 13.65 -31.80 14.36
CA ARG A 139 12.90 -31.10 13.30
C ARG A 139 13.46 -29.70 13.08
N CYS A 140 14.76 -29.60 12.83
CA CYS A 140 15.48 -28.33 12.79
C CYS A 140 15.97 -27.97 11.38
N TYR A 141 15.92 -26.69 11.03
CA TYR A 141 16.30 -26.22 9.71
C TYR A 141 17.12 -24.95 9.85
N VAL A 142 18.36 -24.97 9.33
CA VAL A 142 19.23 -23.78 9.31
C VAL A 142 19.31 -23.25 7.89
N ILE A 143 18.90 -21.99 7.69
CA ILE A 143 18.93 -21.30 6.40
C ILE A 143 20.10 -20.31 6.39
N ARG A 144 21.18 -20.61 5.67
CA ARG A 144 22.27 -19.65 5.44
C ARG A 144 21.85 -18.69 4.32
N THR A 145 22.06 -17.40 4.55
CA THR A 145 21.73 -16.31 3.62
C THR A 145 22.90 -15.31 3.58
N SER A 146 22.88 -14.40 2.61
CA SER A 146 23.90 -13.36 2.41
C SER A 146 23.23 -12.01 2.11
N ARG A 147 23.91 -10.91 2.46
CA ARG A 147 23.59 -9.51 2.09
C ARG A 147 22.09 -9.19 2.00
N LEU A 148 21.39 -9.31 3.13
CA LEU A 148 19.97 -9.01 3.20
C LEU A 148 19.69 -7.54 2.86
N PHE A 149 18.72 -7.31 1.98
CA PHE A 149 18.15 -6.00 1.72
C PHE A 149 16.62 -6.06 1.74
N GLY A 150 15.99 -4.93 2.05
CA GLY A 150 14.57 -4.85 2.33
C GLY A 150 14.22 -3.65 3.20
N ARG A 151 12.93 -3.51 3.52
CA ARG A 151 12.43 -2.39 4.32
C ARG A 151 13.15 -2.33 5.67
N PRO A 152 13.54 -1.15 6.16
CA PRO A 152 14.19 -1.01 7.46
C PRO A 152 13.42 -1.72 8.58
N ALA A 153 14.16 -2.24 9.56
CA ALA A 153 13.55 -2.81 10.76
C ALA A 153 12.77 -1.74 11.55
N LEU A 154 11.68 -2.14 12.21
CA LEU A 154 10.90 -1.24 13.09
C LEU A 154 11.55 -1.05 14.46
N SER A 155 12.50 -1.93 14.81
CA SER A 155 13.24 -1.89 16.07
C SER A 155 14.09 -0.61 16.19
N GLU A 156 14.18 -0.06 17.39
CA GLU A 156 15.04 1.09 17.70
C GLU A 156 16.51 0.83 17.29
N GLY A 157 17.13 1.77 16.58
CA GLY A 157 18.50 1.63 16.07
C GLY A 157 18.66 0.76 14.81
N ALA A 158 17.56 0.45 14.11
CA ALA A 158 17.58 -0.30 12.85
C ALA A 158 18.57 0.28 11.82
N LYS A 159 19.53 -0.54 11.38
CA LYS A 159 20.43 -0.19 10.28
C LYS A 159 19.66 -0.21 8.96
N LYS A 160 19.83 0.85 8.17
CA LYS A 160 19.40 0.89 6.78
C LYS A 160 20.13 -0.19 5.97
N SER A 161 19.46 -0.74 4.94
CA SER A 161 20.08 -1.71 4.06
C SER A 161 21.17 -1.04 3.21
N PHE A 162 22.07 -1.84 2.61
CA PHE A 162 23.07 -1.32 1.67
C PHE A 162 22.42 -0.52 0.53
N VAL A 163 21.26 -0.96 0.03
CA VAL A 163 20.52 -0.28 -1.03
C VAL A 163 20.13 1.14 -0.62
N ASP A 164 19.54 1.30 0.56
CA ASP A 164 19.10 2.62 1.05
C ASP A 164 20.30 3.56 1.29
N VAL A 165 21.42 3.00 1.78
CA VAL A 165 22.67 3.75 1.98
C VAL A 165 23.24 4.21 0.65
N MET A 166 23.23 3.36 -0.39
CA MET A 166 23.69 3.73 -1.73
C MET A 166 22.82 4.82 -2.33
N ILE A 167 21.50 4.71 -2.26
CA ILE A 167 20.57 5.74 -2.78
C ILE A 167 20.84 7.09 -2.11
N LYS A 168 20.95 7.11 -0.77
CA LYS A 168 21.27 8.32 -0.02
C LYS A 168 22.59 8.93 -0.49
N LEU A 169 23.67 8.15 -0.46
CA LEU A 169 25.00 8.64 -0.84
C LEU A 169 25.08 9.06 -2.32
N GLY A 170 24.34 8.37 -3.19
CA GLY A 170 24.23 8.65 -4.61
C GLY A 170 23.62 10.01 -4.92
N ARG A 171 22.70 10.48 -4.06
CA ARG A 171 22.07 11.81 -4.16
C ARG A 171 22.93 12.92 -3.53
N GLU A 172 23.77 12.57 -2.55
CA GLU A 172 24.55 13.54 -1.75
C GLU A 172 25.98 13.77 -2.27
N LYS A 173 26.53 12.85 -3.08
CA LYS A 173 27.93 12.88 -3.49
C LYS A 173 28.07 12.86 -5.01
N GLU A 174 29.16 13.46 -5.51
CA GLU A 174 29.52 13.43 -6.93
C GLU A 174 30.24 12.13 -7.33
N SER A 175 30.93 11.50 -6.38
CA SER A 175 31.58 10.21 -6.61
C SER A 175 31.64 9.33 -5.36
N LEU A 176 31.70 8.01 -5.59
CA LEU A 176 31.78 7.00 -4.55
C LEU A 176 32.81 5.93 -4.89
N ASP A 177 33.62 5.58 -3.90
CA ASP A 177 34.49 4.42 -3.94
C ASP A 177 33.74 3.21 -3.37
N LEU A 178 33.67 2.11 -4.12
CA LEU A 178 33.01 0.88 -3.69
C LEU A 178 33.94 -0.32 -3.85
N VAL A 179 33.91 -1.23 -2.88
CA VAL A 179 34.77 -2.41 -2.85
C VAL A 179 34.40 -3.39 -3.96
N ASP A 180 35.40 -3.77 -4.78
CA ASP A 180 35.21 -4.64 -5.95
C ASP A 180 35.94 -6.01 -5.84
N GLU A 181 36.17 -6.47 -4.60
CA GLU A 181 36.86 -7.74 -4.34
C GLU A 181 36.01 -8.73 -3.52
N GLU A 182 34.99 -8.24 -2.81
CA GLU A 182 34.13 -9.06 -1.94
C GLU A 182 32.88 -9.48 -2.71
N TRP A 183 32.77 -10.76 -3.07
CA TRP A 183 31.64 -11.39 -3.74
C TRP A 183 30.66 -12.02 -2.75
N GLY A 184 29.37 -11.86 -3.01
CA GLY A 184 28.29 -12.50 -2.27
C GLY A 184 26.95 -12.29 -2.96
N ASN A 185 25.88 -12.87 -2.41
CA ASN A 185 24.55 -12.81 -3.03
C ASN A 185 23.68 -11.74 -2.35
N PRO A 186 23.31 -10.65 -3.03
CA PRO A 186 22.24 -9.78 -2.55
C PRO A 186 20.95 -10.59 -2.40
N THR A 187 20.33 -10.55 -1.22
CA THR A 187 19.13 -11.36 -0.95
C THR A 187 18.00 -10.49 -0.43
N TYR A 188 16.87 -10.51 -1.13
CA TYR A 188 15.70 -9.75 -0.78
C TYR A 188 14.88 -10.49 0.29
N VAL A 189 14.61 -9.82 1.40
CA VAL A 189 13.93 -10.45 2.55
C VAL A 189 12.51 -10.95 2.25
N VAL A 190 11.81 -10.39 1.26
CA VAL A 190 10.49 -10.89 0.82
C VAL A 190 10.62 -12.25 0.17
N ASP A 191 11.64 -12.43 -0.66
CA ASP A 191 11.89 -13.69 -1.34
C ASP A 191 12.39 -14.74 -0.35
N LEU A 192 13.29 -14.35 0.57
CA LEU A 192 13.71 -15.22 1.67
C LEU A 192 12.54 -15.66 2.56
N ALA A 193 11.62 -14.76 2.91
CA ALA A 193 10.43 -15.12 3.70
C ALA A 193 9.52 -16.11 2.96
N LYS A 194 9.29 -15.92 1.65
CA LYS A 194 8.56 -16.88 0.81
C LYS A 194 9.27 -18.23 0.74
N GLN A 195 10.60 -18.22 0.61
CA GLN A 195 11.41 -19.43 0.59
C GLN A 195 11.34 -20.18 1.92
N THR A 196 11.34 -19.46 3.05
CA THR A 196 11.10 -20.04 4.38
C THR A 196 9.73 -20.71 4.45
N LYS A 197 8.68 -20.10 3.88
CA LYS A 197 7.36 -20.73 3.80
C LYS A 197 7.37 -22.03 2.99
N VAL A 198 8.05 -22.05 1.86
CA VAL A 198 8.26 -23.29 1.08
C VAL A 198 8.91 -24.38 1.94
N LEU A 199 9.91 -24.04 2.73
CA LEU A 199 10.58 -24.99 3.62
C LEU A 199 9.66 -25.48 4.77
N VAL A 200 8.89 -24.57 5.37
CA VAL A 200 7.96 -24.87 6.48
C VAL A 200 6.81 -25.76 6.03
N GLU A 201 6.22 -25.48 4.86
CA GLU A 201 5.06 -26.20 4.33
C GLU A 201 5.46 -27.48 3.56
N GLY A 202 6.68 -27.53 3.05
CA GLY A 202 7.18 -28.65 2.27
C GLY A 202 7.66 -29.85 3.10
N PHE A 203 7.95 -30.94 2.39
CA PHE A 203 8.54 -32.16 2.91
C PHE A 203 10.06 -32.15 2.69
N TYR A 204 10.76 -31.40 3.54
CA TYR A 204 12.21 -31.31 3.51
C TYR A 204 12.81 -31.99 4.75
N PRO A 205 13.95 -32.68 4.64
CA PRO A 205 14.63 -33.25 5.81
C PRO A 205 15.19 -32.14 6.72
N SER A 206 15.33 -32.44 8.02
CA SER A 206 16.09 -31.57 8.93
C SER A 206 17.51 -31.38 8.38
N GLY A 207 18.01 -30.16 8.38
CA GLY A 207 19.34 -29.88 7.84
C GLY A 207 19.62 -28.43 7.48
N ILE A 208 20.71 -28.24 6.74
CA ILE A 208 21.22 -26.94 6.31
C ILE A 208 20.77 -26.67 4.88
N TYR A 209 20.31 -25.44 4.65
CA TYR A 209 19.81 -24.93 3.38
C TYR A 209 20.46 -23.60 3.06
N HIS A 210 20.78 -23.36 1.79
CA HIS A 210 21.15 -22.04 1.30
C HIS A 210 19.92 -21.38 0.67
N ALA A 211 19.66 -20.13 1.04
CA ALA A 211 18.57 -19.35 0.46
C ALA A 211 19.05 -17.93 0.17
N THR A 212 19.41 -17.70 -1.10
CA THR A 212 19.79 -16.38 -1.64
C THR A 212 19.15 -16.18 -3.02
N ASN A 213 18.90 -14.93 -3.43
CA ASN A 213 18.51 -14.66 -4.81
C ASN A 213 19.63 -15.10 -5.78
N GLU A 214 19.26 -15.49 -6.99
CA GLU A 214 20.21 -16.03 -7.98
C GLU A 214 21.20 -14.94 -8.44
N GLY A 215 22.46 -15.34 -8.60
CA GLY A 215 23.57 -14.47 -8.98
C GLY A 215 24.34 -13.91 -7.78
N ALA A 216 25.65 -13.75 -7.96
CA ALA A 216 26.54 -13.11 -7.01
C ALA A 216 27.20 -11.89 -7.64
N CYS A 217 27.57 -10.91 -6.83
CA CYS A 217 28.26 -9.72 -7.29
C CYS A 217 29.16 -9.13 -6.19
N THR A 218 30.01 -8.18 -6.58
CA THR A 218 30.76 -7.35 -5.62
C THR A 218 29.88 -6.27 -5.01
N TRP A 219 30.37 -5.56 -3.98
CA TRP A 219 29.68 -4.35 -3.49
C TRP A 219 29.66 -3.25 -4.54
N TYR A 220 30.73 -3.14 -5.34
CA TYR A 220 30.76 -2.27 -6.51
C TYR A 220 29.69 -2.65 -7.53
N GLY A 221 29.60 -3.92 -7.93
CA GLY A 221 28.57 -4.41 -8.86
C GLY A 221 27.15 -4.19 -8.34
N PHE A 222 26.91 -4.42 -7.04
CA PHE A 222 25.61 -4.15 -6.45
C PHE A 222 25.27 -2.64 -6.47
N GLY A 223 26.23 -1.79 -6.08
CA GLY A 223 26.07 -0.33 -6.12
C GLY A 223 25.81 0.21 -7.52
N GLN A 224 26.55 -0.28 -8.53
CA GLN A 224 26.33 0.10 -9.92
C GLN A 224 24.92 -0.23 -10.39
N GLU A 225 24.41 -1.42 -10.06
CA GLU A 225 23.07 -1.82 -10.45
C GLU A 225 22.00 -0.98 -9.74
N ILE A 226 22.19 -0.64 -8.46
CA ILE A 226 21.31 0.28 -7.73
C ILE A 226 21.25 1.63 -8.44
N PHE A 227 22.39 2.23 -8.81
CA PHE A 227 22.41 3.52 -9.51
C PHE A 227 21.81 3.43 -10.91
N ARG A 228 22.07 2.33 -11.63
CA ARG A 228 21.49 2.08 -12.94
C ARG A 228 19.97 2.02 -12.89
N GLN A 229 19.40 1.24 -11.96
CA GLN A 229 17.95 1.07 -11.85
C GLN A 229 17.24 2.31 -11.26
N THR A 230 17.91 3.10 -10.42
CA THR A 230 17.35 4.34 -9.85
C THR A 230 17.53 5.57 -10.75
N GLY A 231 18.37 5.49 -11.78
CA GLY A 231 18.71 6.62 -12.65
C GLY A 231 19.61 7.67 -11.98
N ILE A 232 20.18 7.37 -10.82
CA ILE A 232 21.10 8.29 -10.12
C ILE A 232 22.41 8.37 -10.89
N ASN A 233 22.75 9.57 -11.36
CA ASN A 233 24.00 9.82 -12.06
C ASN A 233 25.13 10.15 -11.07
N ILE A 234 25.95 9.16 -10.75
CA ILE A 234 27.11 9.31 -9.86
C ILE A 234 28.33 8.58 -10.43
N ARG A 235 29.53 9.15 -10.28
CA ARG A 235 30.77 8.47 -10.66
C ARG A 235 31.15 7.43 -9.60
N THR A 236 31.20 6.16 -9.97
CA THR A 236 31.66 5.08 -9.08
C THR A 236 33.07 4.63 -9.44
N ASN A 237 33.94 4.49 -8.44
CA ASN A 237 35.28 3.94 -8.61
C ASN A 237 35.39 2.58 -7.91
N PRO A 238 35.81 1.51 -8.61
CA PRO A 238 36.10 0.23 -7.98
C PRO A 238 37.40 0.34 -7.19
N VAL A 239 37.39 -0.14 -5.94
CA VAL A 239 38.55 -0.05 -5.04
C VAL A 239 38.79 -1.37 -4.31
N PRO A 240 40.05 -1.66 -3.91
CA PRO A 240 40.34 -2.83 -3.11
C PRO A 240 39.79 -2.69 -1.69
N THR A 241 39.61 -3.81 -1.01
CA THR A 241 39.22 -3.90 0.42
C THR A 241 40.14 -3.10 1.33
N SER A 242 41.44 -3.04 1.01
CA SER A 242 42.46 -2.30 1.76
C SER A 242 42.20 -0.79 1.86
N LYS A 243 41.39 -0.21 0.96
CA LYS A 243 41.03 1.22 1.01
C LYS A 243 40.06 1.54 2.16
N PHE A 244 39.25 0.58 2.58
CA PHE A 244 38.32 0.70 3.70
C PHE A 244 38.65 -0.35 4.77
N PRO A 245 39.72 -0.16 5.55
CA PRO A 245 40.08 -1.11 6.60
C PRO A 245 38.95 -1.17 7.63
N ARG A 246 38.55 -2.39 7.98
CA ARG A 246 37.49 -2.68 8.95
C ARG A 246 38.01 -3.67 9.99
N PRO A 247 37.55 -3.61 11.26
CA PRO A 247 37.99 -4.52 12.31
C PRO A 247 37.81 -6.00 11.95
N ALA A 248 36.63 -6.36 11.44
CA ALA A 248 36.35 -7.75 11.07
C ALA A 248 36.87 -8.08 9.67
N ARG A 249 37.57 -9.21 9.56
CA ARG A 249 37.91 -9.80 8.26
C ARG A 249 36.64 -10.28 7.58
N ARG A 250 36.56 -10.07 6.27
CA ARG A 250 35.40 -10.42 5.45
C ARG A 250 35.81 -11.40 4.36
N PRO A 251 35.02 -12.46 4.11
CA PRO A 251 35.33 -13.43 3.07
C PRO A 251 35.33 -12.73 1.70
N MET A 252 36.37 -12.97 0.89
CA MET A 252 36.43 -12.42 -0.47
C MET A 252 35.40 -13.06 -1.39
N PHE A 253 35.14 -14.36 -1.25
CA PHE A 253 34.12 -15.07 -2.04
C PHE A 253 33.14 -15.80 -1.12
N SER A 254 31.99 -15.20 -0.78
CA SER A 254 31.00 -15.82 0.11
C SER A 254 29.71 -16.21 -0.60
N SER A 255 29.80 -16.50 -1.90
CA SER A 255 28.63 -16.84 -2.71
C SER A 255 28.05 -18.17 -2.25
N LEU A 256 26.76 -18.19 -1.94
CA LEU A 256 26.02 -19.39 -1.54
C LEU A 256 25.33 -19.99 -2.76
N ILE A 257 25.61 -21.26 -3.02
CA ILE A 257 24.96 -22.08 -4.04
C ILE A 257 23.85 -22.86 -3.36
N ASN A 258 22.62 -22.65 -3.80
CA ASN A 258 21.46 -23.41 -3.35
C ASN A 258 21.34 -24.70 -4.18
N THR A 259 21.44 -25.84 -3.51
CA THR A 259 21.29 -27.17 -4.14
C THR A 259 20.07 -27.94 -3.65
N LYS A 260 19.46 -27.50 -2.53
CA LYS A 260 18.41 -28.25 -1.82
C LYS A 260 17.01 -27.65 -1.92
N LEU A 261 16.88 -26.38 -2.31
CA LEU A 261 15.61 -25.67 -2.44
C LEU A 261 15.33 -25.21 -3.87
N PRO A 262 14.06 -24.93 -4.22
CA PRO A 262 13.73 -24.22 -5.46
C PRO A 262 14.55 -22.93 -5.60
N ARG A 263 14.98 -22.64 -6.84
CA ARG A 263 15.73 -21.42 -7.12
C ARG A 263 14.84 -20.20 -6.92
N MET A 264 15.40 -19.18 -6.26
CA MET A 264 14.80 -17.85 -6.22
C MET A 264 15.06 -17.12 -7.53
N ARG A 265 14.37 -16.00 -7.77
CA ARG A 265 14.65 -15.13 -8.92
C ARG A 265 16.03 -14.45 -8.81
N SER A 266 16.46 -13.81 -9.90
CA SER A 266 17.70 -13.03 -9.91
C SER A 266 17.67 -11.90 -8.87
N TRP A 267 18.84 -11.55 -8.32
CA TRP A 267 18.91 -10.45 -7.37
C TRP A 267 18.61 -9.09 -8.01
N GLN A 268 18.80 -8.94 -9.32
CA GLN A 268 18.47 -7.72 -10.07
C GLN A 268 16.96 -7.52 -10.17
N ASP A 269 16.19 -8.59 -10.44
CA ASP A 269 14.73 -8.52 -10.45
C ASP A 269 14.20 -8.25 -9.03
N ALA A 270 14.81 -8.86 -8.02
CA ALA A 270 14.47 -8.63 -6.63
C ALA A 270 14.80 -7.19 -6.19
N LEU A 271 15.91 -6.63 -6.68
CA LEU A 271 16.25 -5.23 -6.50
C LEU A 271 15.22 -4.31 -7.17
N THR A 272 14.78 -4.61 -8.40
CA THR A 272 13.73 -3.84 -9.09
C THR A 272 12.47 -3.75 -8.22
N ASP A 273 11.97 -4.89 -7.71
CA ASP A 273 10.82 -4.90 -6.82
C ASP A 273 11.04 -4.06 -5.56
N TYR A 274 12.22 -4.15 -4.95
CA TYR A 274 12.52 -3.36 -3.77
C TYR A 274 12.59 -1.87 -4.08
N LEU A 275 13.20 -1.49 -5.20
CA LEU A 275 13.30 -0.09 -5.65
C LEU A 275 11.91 0.48 -5.98
N THR A 276 11.04 -0.29 -6.61
CA THR A 276 9.62 0.08 -6.77
C THR A 276 8.98 0.30 -5.40
N THR A 277 9.20 -0.62 -4.45
CA THR A 277 8.64 -0.54 -3.11
C THR A 277 9.09 0.71 -2.34
N ILE A 278 10.35 1.13 -2.45
CA ILE A 278 10.86 2.34 -1.76
C ILE A 278 10.51 3.63 -2.51
N ASN A 279 10.39 3.60 -3.84
CA ASN A 279 9.91 4.75 -4.62
C ASN A 279 8.44 5.05 -4.28
N GLU A 280 7.63 4.03 -3.99
CA GLU A 280 6.28 4.13 -3.40
C GLU A 280 6.27 4.65 -1.93
N ILE A 281 7.42 4.73 -1.26
CA ILE A 281 7.55 5.21 0.14
C ILE A 281 8.18 6.62 0.19
N GLU A 282 9.21 6.90 -0.62
CA GLU A 282 9.90 8.20 -0.68
C GLU A 282 9.15 9.25 -1.50
N GLN A 283 8.29 8.83 -2.43
CA GLN A 283 7.14 9.61 -2.83
C GLN A 283 5.98 9.05 -2.00
N PRO A 284 5.28 9.83 -1.16
CA PRO A 284 4.04 9.34 -0.58
C PRO A 284 3.01 9.26 -1.72
N GLN A 285 3.06 8.16 -2.47
CA GLN A 285 2.02 7.69 -3.37
C GLN A 285 1.87 6.18 -3.19
N VAL A 286 0.65 5.83 -2.84
CA VAL A 286 0.11 4.58 -2.32
C VAL A 286 0.34 3.37 -3.27
N LYS A 287 0.94 2.30 -2.74
CA LYS A 287 0.92 0.89 -3.25
C LYS A 287 0.29 0.63 -4.63
N SER A 288 1.08 0.11 -5.58
CA SER A 288 0.55 -0.76 -6.63
C SER A 288 1.14 -2.17 -6.52
N ILE A 289 0.49 -2.99 -5.69
CA ILE A 289 0.17 -4.35 -6.13
C ILE A 289 -0.55 -4.15 -7.48
N SER A 290 -0.43 -5.03 -8.46
CA SER A 290 -1.49 -5.14 -9.48
C SER A 290 -2.78 -5.66 -8.83
N MET A 291 -3.27 -4.96 -7.80
CA MET A 291 -4.67 -4.81 -7.52
C MET A 291 -5.15 -3.85 -8.60
N LYS A 292 -6.11 -4.32 -9.37
CA LYS A 292 -6.96 -3.47 -10.20
C LYS A 292 -7.24 -2.19 -9.41
N LYS A 293 -6.88 -0.99 -9.90
CA LYS A 293 -7.29 0.28 -9.25
C LYS A 293 -8.78 0.16 -8.98
N GLU A 294 -9.17 0.13 -7.71
CA GLU A 294 -10.58 -0.03 -7.38
C GLU A 294 -11.21 1.36 -7.38
N MET A 295 -12.39 1.50 -7.99
CA MET A 295 -13.08 2.77 -7.97
C MET A 295 -13.63 3.02 -6.56
N LYS A 296 -13.23 4.12 -5.93
CA LYS A 296 -13.80 4.61 -4.67
C LYS A 296 -14.90 5.63 -4.91
N GLY A 297 -15.81 5.77 -3.96
CA GLY A 297 -16.92 6.72 -4.02
C GLY A 297 -16.76 7.86 -3.02
N ILE A 298 -17.12 9.08 -3.40
CA ILE A 298 -17.35 10.19 -2.47
C ILE A 298 -18.77 10.71 -2.65
N ILE A 299 -19.52 10.84 -1.55
CA ILE A 299 -20.77 11.57 -1.48
C ILE A 299 -20.53 12.85 -0.68
N LEU A 300 -20.62 14.01 -1.34
CA LEU A 300 -20.48 15.30 -0.67
C LEU A 300 -21.85 15.82 -0.20
N ALA A 301 -22.02 15.93 1.12
CA ALA A 301 -23.28 16.30 1.76
C ALA A 301 -23.11 17.40 2.85
N GLY A 302 -22.08 18.24 2.74
CA GLY A 302 -21.76 19.30 3.73
C GLY A 302 -22.45 20.66 3.53
N GLY A 303 -23.38 20.80 2.57
CA GLY A 303 -24.01 22.09 2.26
C GLY A 303 -25.04 22.57 3.28
N LYS A 304 -25.03 23.87 3.62
CA LYS A 304 -25.96 24.51 4.59
C LYS A 304 -27.44 24.52 4.17
N GLY A 305 -27.78 24.17 2.93
CA GLY A 305 -29.17 23.97 2.50
C GLY A 305 -30.12 25.17 2.66
N THR A 306 -29.60 26.40 2.64
CA THR A 306 -30.36 27.62 3.02
C THR A 306 -31.59 27.89 2.15
N ARG A 307 -31.60 27.48 0.88
CA ARG A 307 -32.72 27.66 -0.05
C ARG A 307 -33.96 26.81 0.28
N LEU A 308 -33.81 25.82 1.15
CA LEU A 308 -34.89 24.95 1.64
C LEU A 308 -35.26 25.26 3.09
N TYR A 309 -34.80 26.39 3.64
CA TYR A 309 -35.31 26.88 4.91
C TYR A 309 -36.83 27.10 4.81
N PRO A 310 -37.65 26.68 5.80
CA PRO A 310 -37.26 26.22 7.14
C PRO A 310 -37.04 24.71 7.29
N LEU A 311 -37.21 23.88 6.25
CA LEU A 311 -37.04 22.42 6.36
C LEU A 311 -35.62 22.05 6.83
N THR A 312 -34.63 22.79 6.34
CA THR A 312 -33.22 22.59 6.69
C THR A 312 -32.81 23.18 8.04
N LYS A 313 -33.75 23.74 8.81
CA LYS A 313 -33.51 24.13 10.21
C LYS A 313 -33.36 22.90 11.11
N ILE A 314 -34.08 21.83 10.80
CA ILE A 314 -34.17 20.62 11.64
C ILE A 314 -33.11 19.59 11.22
N THR A 315 -32.83 19.48 9.93
CA THR A 315 -31.95 18.44 9.38
C THR A 315 -31.22 18.93 8.14
N SER A 316 -30.21 18.16 7.70
CA SER A 316 -29.49 18.43 6.46
C SER A 316 -30.40 18.29 5.23
N LYS A 317 -30.15 19.08 4.18
CA LYS A 317 -30.91 19.00 2.92
C LYS A 317 -30.95 17.58 2.36
N GLN A 318 -29.82 16.88 2.36
CA GLN A 318 -29.71 15.56 1.74
C GLN A 318 -30.40 14.45 2.57
N LEU A 319 -30.84 14.76 3.79
CA LEU A 319 -31.66 13.87 4.61
C LEU A 319 -33.16 14.09 4.40
N LEU A 320 -33.56 15.13 3.67
CA LEU A 320 -34.97 15.35 3.33
C LEU A 320 -35.50 14.22 2.45
N PRO A 321 -36.78 13.83 2.64
CA PRO A 321 -37.38 12.77 1.85
C PRO A 321 -37.60 13.23 0.41
N VAL A 322 -37.22 12.37 -0.53
CA VAL A 322 -37.69 12.42 -1.91
C VAL A 322 -38.54 11.18 -2.09
N TYR A 323 -39.86 11.39 -2.05
CA TYR A 323 -40.85 10.32 -1.95
C TYR A 323 -40.63 9.38 -0.75
N ASN A 324 -40.16 8.15 -0.96
CA ASN A 324 -40.10 7.07 0.03
C ASN A 324 -38.71 6.85 0.64
N LYS A 325 -37.70 7.66 0.29
CA LYS A 325 -36.34 7.58 0.86
C LYS A 325 -35.67 8.94 0.95
N ALA A 326 -34.65 9.05 1.80
CA ALA A 326 -33.85 10.26 1.92
C ALA A 326 -33.11 10.56 0.61
N MET A 327 -32.93 11.85 0.29
CA MET A 327 -32.27 12.31 -0.94
C MET A 327 -30.86 11.73 -1.14
N VAL A 328 -30.09 11.55 -0.07
CA VAL A 328 -28.73 10.97 -0.11
C VAL A 328 -28.70 9.51 -0.61
N MET A 329 -29.82 8.79 -0.51
CA MET A 329 -29.91 7.40 -0.97
C MET A 329 -29.77 7.27 -2.49
N TYR A 330 -30.15 8.29 -3.26
CA TYR A 330 -30.10 8.22 -4.74
C TYR A 330 -28.65 8.26 -5.27
N PRO A 331 -27.79 9.18 -4.81
CA PRO A 331 -26.35 9.11 -5.08
C PRO A 331 -25.71 7.81 -4.60
N LEU A 332 -26.06 7.36 -3.39
CA LEU A 332 -25.52 6.12 -2.83
C LEU A 332 -25.86 4.90 -3.69
N GLU A 333 -27.11 4.75 -4.10
CA GLU A 333 -27.55 3.68 -5.00
C GLU A 333 -26.86 3.74 -6.36
N SER A 334 -26.56 4.95 -6.87
CA SER A 334 -25.86 5.13 -8.14
C SER A 334 -24.43 4.58 -8.07
N LEU A 335 -23.70 4.88 -6.99
CA LEU A 335 -22.36 4.33 -6.75
C LEU A 335 -22.40 2.81 -6.52
N MET A 336 -23.36 2.33 -5.72
CA MET A 336 -23.55 0.90 -5.45
C MET A 336 -23.84 0.10 -6.73
N ARG A 337 -24.71 0.61 -7.61
CA ARG A 337 -25.05 -0.03 -8.88
C ARG A 337 -23.84 -0.14 -9.80
N ALA A 338 -22.98 0.87 -9.80
CA ALA A 338 -21.73 0.86 -10.55
C ALA A 338 -20.69 -0.15 -9.99
N GLY A 339 -20.92 -0.70 -8.80
CA GLY A 339 -20.06 -1.70 -8.16
C GLY A 339 -19.03 -1.11 -7.19
N ILE A 340 -19.16 0.17 -6.82
CA ILE A 340 -18.26 0.81 -5.86
C ILE A 340 -18.54 0.27 -4.45
N LYS A 341 -17.50 -0.27 -3.80
CA LYS A 341 -17.60 -0.96 -2.51
C LYS A 341 -17.17 -0.13 -1.32
N GLU A 342 -16.28 0.83 -1.52
CA GLU A 342 -15.83 1.76 -0.48
C GLU A 342 -16.31 3.17 -0.83
N ILE A 343 -17.09 3.78 0.07
CA ILE A 343 -17.67 5.11 -0.15
C ILE A 343 -17.44 5.99 1.08
N LEU A 344 -16.88 7.17 0.86
CA LEU A 344 -16.74 8.22 1.85
C LEU A 344 -17.94 9.17 1.77
N VAL A 345 -18.55 9.47 2.91
CA VAL A 345 -19.62 10.45 3.05
C VAL A 345 -19.06 11.65 3.81
N ILE A 346 -18.98 12.80 3.14
CA ILE A 346 -18.47 14.04 3.73
C ILE A 346 -19.67 14.88 4.18
N VAL A 347 -19.75 15.16 5.48
CA VAL A 347 -20.94 15.76 6.12
C VAL A 347 -20.57 16.98 6.94
N ALA A 348 -21.53 17.88 7.15
CA ALA A 348 -21.38 18.99 8.08
C ALA A 348 -21.45 18.47 9.54
N PRO A 349 -20.70 19.07 10.49
CA PRO A 349 -20.60 18.59 11.87
C PRO A 349 -21.95 18.50 12.59
N GLU A 350 -22.87 19.43 12.31
CA GLU A 350 -24.16 19.53 13.00
C GLU A 350 -25.09 18.33 12.73
N TYR A 351 -24.88 17.61 11.63
CA TYR A 351 -25.78 16.53 11.17
C TYR A 351 -25.10 15.16 11.08
N ALA A 352 -23.83 15.05 11.45
CA ALA A 352 -23.05 13.81 11.28
C ALA A 352 -23.71 12.58 11.92
N GLY A 353 -24.30 12.76 13.11
CA GLY A 353 -25.01 11.68 13.82
C GLY A 353 -26.26 11.18 13.09
N ASP A 354 -26.94 12.03 12.33
CA ASP A 354 -28.13 11.63 11.57
C ASP A 354 -27.77 10.82 10.32
N TYR A 355 -26.67 11.17 9.64
CA TYR A 355 -26.13 10.35 8.55
C TYR A 355 -25.70 8.98 9.06
N LEU A 356 -24.99 8.92 10.19
CA LEU A 356 -24.58 7.63 10.77
C LEU A 356 -25.79 6.78 11.19
N ARG A 357 -26.87 7.41 11.69
CA ARG A 357 -28.12 6.71 12.03
C ARG A 357 -28.82 6.15 10.81
N LEU A 358 -28.87 6.90 9.71
CA LEU A 358 -29.55 6.51 8.47
C LEU A 358 -28.75 5.47 7.67
N LEU A 359 -27.45 5.68 7.53
CA LEU A 359 -26.59 4.94 6.60
C LEU A 359 -25.72 3.87 7.27
N GLY A 360 -25.49 3.98 8.58
CA GLY A 360 -24.71 3.00 9.36
C GLY A 360 -23.30 2.77 8.81
N SER A 361 -22.81 1.53 8.88
CA SER A 361 -21.52 1.15 8.29
C SER A 361 -21.60 0.80 6.80
N GLY A 362 -22.81 0.77 6.22
CA GLY A 362 -23.06 0.23 4.88
C GLY A 362 -23.06 -1.30 4.78
N LYS A 363 -22.77 -2.02 5.87
CA LYS A 363 -22.65 -3.49 5.89
C LYS A 363 -23.92 -4.20 5.39
N GLU A 364 -25.09 -3.63 5.66
CA GLU A 364 -26.39 -4.17 5.22
C GLU A 364 -26.55 -4.20 3.68
N TRP A 365 -25.81 -3.35 2.98
CA TRP A 365 -25.77 -3.29 1.51
C TRP A 365 -24.52 -3.93 0.90
N GLY A 366 -23.66 -4.57 1.72
CA GLY A 366 -22.43 -5.19 1.26
C GLY A 366 -21.40 -4.19 0.71
N ILE A 367 -21.38 -2.99 1.29
CA ILE A 367 -20.40 -1.92 1.06
C ILE A 367 -19.81 -1.47 2.41
N LYS A 368 -18.78 -0.62 2.35
CA LYS A 368 -18.16 0.02 3.50
C LYS A 368 -18.31 1.54 3.39
N LEU A 369 -18.99 2.13 4.36
CA LEU A 369 -19.13 3.57 4.49
C LEU A 369 -18.12 4.13 5.50
N THR A 370 -17.44 5.19 5.10
CA THR A 370 -16.58 6.02 5.96
C THR A 370 -17.16 7.43 6.01
N TYR A 371 -16.95 8.15 7.11
CA TYR A 371 -17.50 9.48 7.31
C TYR A 371 -16.37 10.45 7.66
N GLU A 372 -16.38 11.62 7.04
CA GLU A 372 -15.48 12.72 7.36
C GLU A 372 -16.28 14.00 7.55
N ILE A 373 -15.78 14.88 8.43
CA ILE A 373 -16.43 16.14 8.75
C ILE A 373 -15.86 17.25 7.86
N GLN A 374 -16.76 18.04 7.26
CA GLN A 374 -16.45 19.30 6.62
C GLN A 374 -16.89 20.45 7.53
N ASP A 375 -15.95 21.09 8.22
CA ASP A 375 -16.24 22.18 9.16
C ASP A 375 -16.87 23.40 8.48
N GLU A 376 -16.37 23.77 7.31
CA GLU A 376 -16.87 24.91 6.53
C GLU A 376 -16.93 24.56 5.04
N PRO A 377 -17.94 25.02 4.29
CA PRO A 377 -18.00 24.77 2.85
C PRO A 377 -17.04 25.70 2.09
N LYS A 378 -15.83 25.24 1.74
CA LYS A 378 -14.83 26.02 0.97
C LYS A 378 -14.87 25.73 -0.53
N GLY A 379 -15.92 25.09 -1.01
CA GLY A 379 -16.12 24.69 -2.40
C GLY A 379 -16.05 23.19 -2.62
N LEU A 380 -16.45 22.74 -3.81
CA LEU A 380 -16.50 21.32 -4.15
C LEU A 380 -15.12 20.64 -4.20
N PRO A 381 -14.02 21.29 -4.67
CA PRO A 381 -12.69 20.68 -4.65
C PRO A 381 -12.21 20.22 -3.27
N GLU A 382 -12.70 20.85 -2.20
CA GLU A 382 -12.34 20.51 -0.82
C GLU A 382 -12.67 19.05 -0.47
N ALA A 383 -13.68 18.45 -1.11
CA ALA A 383 -14.02 17.05 -0.92
C ALA A 383 -12.85 16.10 -1.23
N PHE A 384 -12.02 16.42 -2.23
CA PHE A 384 -10.83 15.63 -2.58
C PHE A 384 -9.67 15.88 -1.62
N ILE A 385 -9.66 17.03 -0.93
CA ILE A 385 -8.66 17.35 0.10
C ILE A 385 -8.99 16.59 1.39
N ILE A 386 -10.25 16.66 1.85
CA ILE A 386 -10.76 15.93 3.00
C ILE A 386 -10.63 14.42 2.76
N GLY A 387 -11.01 13.96 1.57
CA GLY A 387 -10.98 12.56 1.19
C GLY A 387 -9.61 12.02 0.78
N GLU A 388 -8.51 12.79 0.85
CA GLU A 388 -7.21 12.39 0.31
C GLU A 388 -6.73 11.02 0.85
N ASN A 389 -6.77 10.84 2.16
CA ASN A 389 -6.36 9.58 2.80
C ASN A 389 -7.28 8.41 2.42
N PHE A 390 -8.58 8.69 2.21
CA PHE A 390 -9.54 7.70 1.77
C PHE A 390 -9.30 7.29 0.32
N ILE A 391 -9.04 8.26 -0.57
CA ILE A 391 -8.78 8.02 -2.00
C ILE A 391 -7.48 7.23 -2.17
N GLY A 392 -6.38 7.66 -1.56
CA GLY A 392 -5.06 7.05 -1.79
C GLY A 392 -4.66 7.14 -3.27
N GLU A 393 -4.24 6.01 -3.87
CA GLU A 393 -3.86 5.93 -5.30
C GLU A 393 -4.97 5.42 -6.23
N ASP A 394 -6.15 5.17 -5.66
CA ASP A 394 -7.29 4.67 -6.39
C ASP A 394 -7.96 5.75 -7.24
N ASN A 395 -8.76 5.32 -8.23
CA ASN A 395 -9.65 6.23 -8.95
C ASN A 395 -10.85 6.56 -8.07
N VAL A 396 -11.41 7.76 -8.21
CA VAL A 396 -12.52 8.24 -7.38
C VAL A 396 -13.67 8.77 -8.22
N THR A 397 -14.87 8.34 -7.89
CA THR A 397 -16.13 8.93 -8.37
C THR A 397 -16.74 9.78 -7.25
N MET A 398 -16.82 11.09 -7.45
CA MET A 398 -17.52 12.01 -6.57
C MET A 398 -18.91 12.32 -7.12
N ILE A 399 -19.93 12.19 -6.29
CA ILE A 399 -21.31 12.61 -6.58
C ILE A 399 -21.81 13.54 -5.46
N LEU A 400 -22.55 14.58 -5.83
CA LEU A 400 -23.16 15.47 -4.85
C LEU A 400 -24.38 14.79 -4.22
N GLY A 401 -24.54 14.91 -2.89
CA GLY A 401 -25.58 14.20 -2.13
C GLY A 401 -27.03 14.60 -2.46
N ASP A 402 -27.22 15.61 -3.30
CA ASP A 402 -28.49 16.17 -3.75
C ASP A 402 -28.79 15.96 -5.24
N ASN A 403 -27.91 15.26 -5.95
CA ASN A 403 -28.02 15.03 -7.38
C ASN A 403 -28.80 13.75 -7.67
N ILE A 404 -29.89 13.89 -8.41
CA ILE A 404 -30.74 12.76 -8.80
C ILE A 404 -30.75 12.67 -10.33
N PHE A 405 -30.23 11.55 -10.84
CA PHE A 405 -30.21 11.23 -12.26
C PHE A 405 -31.33 10.25 -12.60
N PHE A 406 -32.03 10.54 -13.69
CA PHE A 406 -33.09 9.71 -14.22
C PHE A 406 -32.64 9.19 -15.57
N ASP A 407 -32.68 7.86 -15.71
CA ASP A 407 -32.59 7.17 -17.00
C ASP A 407 -31.19 7.18 -17.65
N HIS A 408 -30.16 7.51 -16.87
CA HIS A 408 -28.75 7.25 -17.19
C HIS A 408 -28.15 6.28 -16.16
N ASP A 409 -27.54 5.21 -16.64
CA ASP A 409 -26.77 4.29 -15.80
C ASP A 409 -25.27 4.59 -15.95
N PHE A 410 -24.64 5.06 -14.88
CA PHE A 410 -23.21 5.40 -14.86
C PHE A 410 -22.30 4.18 -14.74
N THR A 411 -22.85 2.95 -14.68
CA THR A 411 -22.05 1.73 -14.49
C THR A 411 -20.93 1.59 -15.52
N ASP A 412 -21.23 1.78 -16.80
CA ASP A 412 -20.22 1.67 -17.86
C ASP A 412 -19.28 2.88 -17.87
N ASP A 413 -19.77 4.06 -17.53
CA ASP A 413 -18.95 5.27 -17.41
C ASP A 413 -17.91 5.15 -16.31
N ILE A 414 -18.27 4.52 -15.20
CA ILE A 414 -17.38 4.29 -14.06
C ILE A 414 -16.42 3.14 -14.36
N LYS A 415 -16.92 2.02 -14.88
CA LYS A 415 -16.08 0.82 -15.15
C LYS A 415 -15.09 1.00 -16.29
N SER A 416 -15.40 1.82 -17.29
CA SER A 416 -14.53 2.11 -18.44
C SER A 416 -13.54 3.25 -18.18
N PHE A 417 -13.45 3.76 -16.95
CA PHE A 417 -12.52 4.83 -16.61
C PHE A 417 -11.17 4.25 -16.21
N GLU A 418 -10.11 4.69 -16.88
CA GLU A 418 -8.74 4.21 -16.62
C GLU A 418 -7.87 5.29 -15.94
N LYS A 419 -7.84 6.49 -16.52
CA LYS A 419 -6.97 7.61 -16.12
C LYS A 419 -7.57 8.95 -16.54
N GLY A 420 -7.17 10.04 -15.86
CA GLY A 420 -7.47 11.41 -16.23
C GLY A 420 -8.58 12.02 -15.37
N GLY A 421 -9.40 12.84 -15.99
CA GLY A 421 -10.69 13.25 -15.48
C GLY A 421 -11.79 12.84 -16.45
N ARG A 422 -12.94 12.45 -15.95
CA ARG A 422 -14.16 12.25 -16.72
C ARG A 422 -15.29 13.02 -16.06
N ILE A 423 -15.88 13.92 -16.82
CA ILE A 423 -17.06 14.68 -16.41
C ILE A 423 -18.20 14.42 -17.37
N PHE A 424 -19.37 14.92 -16.98
CA PHE A 424 -20.59 14.71 -17.73
C PHE A 424 -21.15 16.03 -18.21
N ALA A 425 -21.96 15.97 -19.27
CA ALA A 425 -22.63 17.12 -19.83
C ALA A 425 -24.07 16.75 -20.20
N LEU A 426 -25.01 17.62 -19.87
CA LEU A 426 -26.39 17.51 -20.36
C LEU A 426 -26.96 18.87 -20.75
N GLU A 427 -27.87 18.88 -21.70
CA GLU A 427 -28.54 20.10 -22.11
C GLU A 427 -29.52 20.56 -21.02
N VAL A 428 -29.41 21.82 -20.59
CA VAL A 428 -30.31 22.42 -19.61
C VAL A 428 -30.86 23.76 -20.11
N PRO A 429 -32.06 24.16 -19.67
CA PRO A 429 -32.65 25.45 -20.08
C PRO A 429 -31.95 26.67 -19.49
N ASN A 430 -31.30 26.55 -18.32
CA ASN A 430 -30.68 27.66 -17.58
C ASN A 430 -29.21 27.33 -17.24
N PRO A 431 -28.30 27.27 -18.23
CA PRO A 431 -26.92 26.85 -18.06
C PRO A 431 -26.06 27.82 -17.22
N GLU A 432 -26.43 29.09 -17.13
CA GLU A 432 -25.74 30.15 -16.36
C GLU A 432 -25.63 29.86 -14.85
N ARG A 433 -26.42 28.90 -14.35
CA ARG A 433 -26.43 28.49 -12.95
C ARG A 433 -25.36 27.45 -12.59
N PHE A 434 -24.68 26.89 -13.60
CA PHE A 434 -23.81 25.73 -13.47
C PHE A 434 -22.46 25.94 -14.15
N GLY A 435 -21.56 24.96 -14.04
CA GLY A 435 -20.41 24.85 -14.93
C GLY A 435 -20.89 24.50 -16.35
N VAL A 436 -20.43 25.23 -17.35
CA VAL A 436 -20.83 25.06 -18.76
C VAL A 436 -19.65 24.55 -19.57
N VAL A 437 -19.89 23.56 -20.44
CA VAL A 437 -18.87 23.03 -21.36
C VAL A 437 -19.19 23.44 -22.79
N GLU A 438 -18.20 24.00 -23.49
CA GLU A 438 -18.29 24.32 -24.91
C GLU A 438 -17.70 23.19 -25.74
N PHE A 439 -18.41 22.79 -26.81
CA PHE A 439 -17.95 21.78 -27.75
C PHE A 439 -17.71 22.37 -29.14
N ASP A 440 -16.77 21.80 -29.89
CA ASP A 440 -16.65 22.02 -31.32
C ASP A 440 -17.69 21.21 -32.12
N LYS A 441 -17.61 21.30 -33.46
CA LYS A 441 -18.53 20.59 -34.37
C LYS A 441 -18.40 19.06 -34.30
N ASP A 442 -17.27 18.55 -33.83
CA ASP A 442 -16.96 17.13 -33.71
C ASP A 442 -17.15 16.62 -32.26
N MET A 443 -17.84 17.40 -31.41
CA MET A 443 -18.09 17.12 -30.00
C MET A 443 -16.82 17.03 -29.12
N ARG A 444 -15.73 17.70 -29.52
CA ARG A 444 -14.55 17.87 -28.67
C ARG A 444 -14.68 19.10 -27.80
N VAL A 445 -14.16 19.01 -26.57
CA VAL A 445 -14.26 20.07 -25.58
C VAL A 445 -13.32 21.22 -25.93
N LEU A 446 -13.88 22.43 -26.07
CA LEU A 446 -13.11 23.64 -26.33
C LEU A 446 -12.82 24.41 -25.05
N SER A 447 -13.83 24.61 -24.21
CA SER A 447 -13.69 25.40 -22.98
C SER A 447 -14.68 24.97 -21.90
N ILE A 448 -14.37 25.31 -20.65
CA ILE A 448 -15.21 25.08 -19.47
C ILE A 448 -15.26 26.36 -18.65
N GLU A 449 -16.45 26.78 -18.22
CA GLU A 449 -16.65 28.02 -17.46
C GLU A 449 -17.60 27.80 -16.28
N GLU A 450 -17.27 28.35 -15.09
CA GLU A 450 -18.16 28.31 -13.93
C GLU A 450 -19.15 29.47 -14.00
N LYS A 451 -20.44 29.14 -14.03
CA LYS A 451 -21.56 30.10 -13.92
C LYS A 451 -21.38 31.34 -14.82
N PRO A 452 -21.16 31.16 -16.13
CA PRO A 452 -20.98 32.27 -17.04
C PRO A 452 -22.26 33.09 -17.14
N LYS A 453 -22.14 34.43 -17.18
CA LYS A 453 -23.29 35.32 -17.43
C LYS A 453 -23.87 35.12 -18.84
N GLU A 454 -22.99 34.87 -19.80
CA GLU A 454 -23.33 34.61 -21.21
C GLU A 454 -22.77 33.23 -21.57
N PRO A 455 -23.56 32.15 -21.34
CA PRO A 455 -23.10 30.78 -21.53
C PRO A 455 -22.83 30.48 -23.01
N LYS A 456 -21.63 29.97 -23.32
CA LYS A 456 -21.21 29.61 -24.69
C LYS A 456 -21.96 28.40 -25.26
N SER A 457 -22.59 27.60 -24.40
CA SER A 457 -23.39 26.44 -24.79
C SER A 457 -24.53 26.22 -23.80
N LYS A 458 -25.43 25.28 -24.13
CA LYS A 458 -26.49 24.83 -23.22
C LYS A 458 -26.10 23.62 -22.37
N TYR A 459 -24.87 23.13 -22.50
CA TYR A 459 -24.41 21.91 -21.84
C TYR A 459 -23.87 22.23 -20.45
N ALA A 460 -24.64 21.90 -19.43
CA ALA A 460 -24.23 22.02 -18.04
C ALA A 460 -23.55 20.75 -17.55
N ILE A 461 -22.59 20.93 -16.65
CA ILE A 461 -21.87 19.88 -15.95
C ILE A 461 -22.65 19.55 -14.67
N PRO A 462 -23.26 18.34 -14.56
CA PRO A 462 -23.95 17.93 -13.36
C PRO A 462 -22.95 17.54 -12.26
N GLY A 463 -23.46 17.36 -11.04
CA GLY A 463 -22.67 17.03 -9.84
C GLY A 463 -22.20 15.58 -9.75
N MET A 464 -21.57 15.06 -10.81
CA MET A 464 -20.98 13.72 -10.89
C MET A 464 -19.64 13.83 -11.62
N TYR A 465 -18.57 13.34 -11.02
CA TYR A 465 -17.21 13.50 -11.52
C TYR A 465 -16.39 12.25 -11.24
N ILE A 466 -15.56 11.84 -12.20
CA ILE A 466 -14.66 10.70 -12.05
C ILE A 466 -13.23 11.18 -12.30
N TYR A 467 -12.30 10.85 -11.43
CA TYR A 467 -10.89 11.22 -11.59
C TYR A 467 -9.96 10.09 -11.16
N ASP A 468 -8.72 10.15 -11.61
CA ASP A 468 -7.65 9.45 -10.90
C ASP A 468 -7.15 10.24 -9.67
N SER A 469 -6.29 9.60 -8.87
CA SER A 469 -5.78 10.12 -7.59
C SER A 469 -5.11 11.50 -7.67
N ARG A 470 -4.67 11.95 -8.85
CA ARG A 470 -4.06 13.28 -9.03
C ARG A 470 -5.03 14.42 -8.72
N VAL A 471 -6.34 14.15 -8.70
CA VAL A 471 -7.36 15.13 -8.30
C VAL A 471 -7.09 15.72 -6.90
N CYS A 472 -6.54 14.94 -5.96
CA CYS A 472 -6.22 15.41 -4.62
C CYS A 472 -5.17 16.54 -4.66
N HIS A 473 -4.11 16.34 -5.46
CA HIS A 473 -3.06 17.35 -5.63
C HIS A 473 -3.56 18.58 -6.38
N ILE A 474 -4.31 18.36 -7.47
CA ILE A 474 -4.92 19.45 -8.25
C ILE A 474 -5.85 20.30 -7.37
N ALA A 475 -6.70 19.66 -6.57
CA ALA A 475 -7.64 20.35 -5.67
C ALA A 475 -6.93 21.27 -4.66
N LYS A 476 -5.80 20.85 -4.09
CA LYS A 476 -4.98 21.66 -3.16
C LYS A 476 -4.37 22.91 -3.82
N GLY A 477 -4.12 22.83 -5.12
CA GLY A 477 -3.55 23.92 -5.92
C GLY A 477 -4.56 25.01 -6.27
N ILE A 478 -5.86 24.73 -6.23
CA ILE A 478 -6.91 25.67 -6.65
C ILE A 478 -6.99 26.84 -5.67
N ARG A 479 -7.21 28.03 -6.23
CA ARG A 479 -7.44 29.27 -5.49
C ARG A 479 -8.84 29.78 -5.79
N PRO A 480 -9.54 30.38 -4.81
CA PRO A 480 -10.81 31.03 -5.06
C PRO A 480 -10.66 32.13 -6.12
N THR A 481 -11.67 32.29 -6.97
CA THR A 481 -11.62 33.20 -8.12
C THR A 481 -12.28 34.55 -7.78
N TRP A 482 -13.60 34.61 -7.86
CA TRP A 482 -14.43 35.80 -7.61
C TRP A 482 -15.32 35.66 -6.37
N ARG A 483 -15.42 34.45 -5.81
CA ARG A 483 -16.12 34.13 -4.56
C ARG A 483 -15.16 33.43 -3.58
N PRO A 484 -15.49 33.34 -2.27
CA PRO A 484 -14.64 32.69 -1.27
C PRO A 484 -14.46 31.18 -1.48
N GLU A 485 -15.41 30.55 -2.18
CA GLU A 485 -15.40 29.12 -2.49
C GLU A 485 -14.51 28.82 -3.71
N THR A 486 -13.86 27.66 -3.70
CA THR A 486 -13.13 27.12 -4.85
C THR A 486 -14.08 26.46 -5.85
N ASP A 487 -13.84 26.70 -7.14
CA ASP A 487 -14.70 26.21 -8.23
C ASP A 487 -14.21 24.85 -8.76
N ILE A 488 -15.12 23.88 -8.90
CA ILE A 488 -14.77 22.55 -9.45
C ILE A 488 -14.32 22.62 -10.91
N THR A 489 -14.76 23.63 -11.65
CA THR A 489 -14.34 23.86 -13.04
C THR A 489 -12.84 24.06 -13.17
N GLU A 490 -12.15 24.54 -12.13
CA GLU A 490 -10.69 24.66 -12.16
C GLU A 490 -10.00 23.29 -12.11
N VAL A 491 -10.59 22.30 -11.42
CA VAL A 491 -10.15 20.89 -11.53
C VAL A 491 -10.35 20.39 -12.96
N HIS A 492 -11.53 20.63 -13.54
CA HIS A 492 -11.82 20.20 -14.91
C HIS A 492 -10.83 20.82 -15.91
N LYS A 493 -10.59 22.13 -15.81
CA LYS A 493 -9.63 22.86 -16.66
C LYS A 493 -8.21 22.35 -16.50
N ALA A 494 -7.80 21.94 -15.30
CA ALA A 494 -6.47 21.35 -15.09
C ALA A 494 -6.30 20.06 -15.90
N PHE A 495 -7.27 19.13 -15.84
CA PHE A 495 -7.24 17.92 -16.66
C PHE A 495 -7.40 18.20 -18.16
N LEU A 496 -8.20 19.20 -18.53
CA LEU A 496 -8.36 19.63 -19.92
C LEU A 496 -7.03 20.17 -20.48
N GLY A 497 -6.31 20.99 -19.71
CA GLY A 497 -5.00 21.52 -20.08
C GLY A 497 -3.91 20.44 -20.21
N MET A 498 -4.09 19.30 -19.55
CA MET A 498 -3.24 18.11 -19.70
C MET A 498 -3.66 17.23 -20.89
N ASN A 499 -4.74 17.58 -21.60
CA ASN A 499 -5.37 16.75 -22.63
C ASN A 499 -5.81 15.36 -22.10
N GLU A 500 -6.25 15.32 -20.85
CA GLU A 500 -6.66 14.10 -20.13
C GLU A 500 -8.05 14.25 -19.51
N LEU A 501 -8.90 15.13 -20.06
CA LEU A 501 -10.30 15.26 -19.67
C LEU A 501 -11.22 14.64 -20.74
N ASP A 502 -11.96 13.60 -20.33
CA ASP A 502 -13.06 12.99 -21.09
C ASP A 502 -14.40 13.64 -20.67
N VAL A 503 -15.27 13.94 -21.64
CA VAL A 503 -16.59 14.52 -21.37
C VAL A 503 -17.67 13.68 -22.05
N ARG A 504 -18.56 13.11 -21.25
CA ARG A 504 -19.63 12.23 -21.73
C ARG A 504 -20.99 12.88 -21.64
N LEU A 505 -21.82 12.69 -22.66
CA LEU A 505 -23.21 13.14 -22.64
C LEU A 505 -24.07 12.22 -21.78
N VAL A 506 -24.84 12.81 -20.87
CA VAL A 506 -25.82 12.09 -20.05
C VAL A 506 -27.15 12.04 -20.81
N LYS A 507 -27.72 10.85 -20.90
CA LYS A 507 -29.08 10.66 -21.43
C LYS A 507 -30.11 10.86 -20.32
N GLY A 508 -31.32 11.28 -20.66
CA GLY A 508 -32.39 11.42 -19.68
C GLY A 508 -32.36 12.75 -18.93
N ARG A 509 -32.70 12.74 -17.63
CA ARG A 509 -32.94 13.97 -16.86
C ARG A 509 -32.06 14.01 -15.61
N TRP A 510 -31.73 15.22 -15.21
CA TRP A 510 -31.03 15.53 -13.98
C TRP A 510 -31.85 16.53 -13.18
N LEU A 511 -32.02 16.28 -11.88
CA LEU A 511 -32.60 17.24 -10.95
C LEU A 511 -31.60 17.55 -9.82
N ASP A 512 -31.27 18.83 -9.70
CA ASP A 512 -30.70 19.44 -8.50
C ASP A 512 -31.86 19.84 -7.57
N ALA A 513 -32.12 19.04 -6.53
CA ALA A 513 -33.21 19.25 -5.57
C ALA A 513 -32.89 20.38 -4.57
N GLY A 514 -32.43 21.53 -5.07
CA GLY A 514 -31.98 22.67 -4.28
C GLY A 514 -33.05 23.71 -3.92
N THR A 515 -34.29 23.58 -4.41
CA THR A 515 -35.44 24.47 -4.08
C THR A 515 -36.68 23.65 -3.75
N HIS A 516 -37.68 24.27 -3.12
CA HIS A 516 -38.93 23.58 -2.75
C HIS A 516 -39.65 22.99 -3.97
N GLU A 517 -39.70 23.73 -5.07
CA GLU A 517 -40.31 23.28 -6.32
C GLU A 517 -39.52 22.13 -6.95
N ALA A 518 -38.18 22.19 -6.90
CA ALA A 518 -37.32 21.12 -7.40
C ALA A 518 -37.48 19.83 -6.56
N LEU A 519 -37.57 19.96 -5.24
CA LEU A 519 -37.80 18.87 -4.31
C LEU A 519 -39.17 18.19 -4.54
N LEU A 520 -40.23 19.00 -4.70
CA LEU A 520 -41.57 18.50 -5.02
C LEU A 520 -41.58 17.79 -6.39
N LYS A 521 -40.96 18.38 -7.40
CA LYS A 521 -40.84 17.77 -8.74
C LYS A 521 -40.11 16.43 -8.68
N ALA A 522 -39.00 16.36 -7.97
CA ALA A 522 -38.26 15.11 -7.77
C ALA A 522 -39.13 14.03 -7.09
N SER A 523 -39.85 14.41 -6.03
CA SER A 523 -40.73 13.50 -5.30
C SER A 523 -41.89 12.98 -6.17
N ASN A 524 -42.56 13.88 -6.91
CA ASN A 524 -43.64 13.51 -7.81
C ASN A 524 -43.16 12.58 -8.93
N TRP A 525 -41.95 12.83 -9.46
CA TRP A 525 -41.37 12.00 -10.50
C TRP A 525 -41.05 10.59 -10.02
N ILE A 526 -40.41 10.45 -8.84
CA ILE A 526 -40.14 9.15 -8.25
C ILE A 526 -41.43 8.40 -7.91
N ALA A 527 -42.41 9.09 -7.32
CA ALA A 527 -43.72 8.51 -7.02
C ALA A 527 -44.39 7.95 -8.28
N ALA A 528 -44.38 8.71 -9.39
CA ALA A 528 -44.94 8.28 -10.67
C ALA A 528 -44.19 7.06 -11.23
N ARG A 529 -42.85 7.07 -11.20
CA ARG A 529 -42.01 5.96 -11.69
C ARG A 529 -42.23 4.68 -10.89
N GLU A 530 -42.26 4.76 -9.55
CA GLU A 530 -42.52 3.59 -8.72
C GLU A 530 -43.93 3.04 -8.90
N TYR A 531 -44.92 3.93 -9.03
CA TYR A 531 -46.29 3.54 -9.32
C TYR A 531 -46.41 2.79 -10.65
N GLN A 532 -45.75 3.28 -11.71
CA GLN A 532 -45.70 2.60 -13.01
C GLN A 532 -44.98 1.25 -12.94
N SER A 533 -43.87 1.16 -12.20
CA SER A 533 -43.15 -0.11 -11.99
C SER A 533 -44.02 -1.15 -11.28
N LYS A 534 -44.76 -0.75 -10.22
CA LYS A 534 -45.70 -1.62 -9.50
C LYS A 534 -46.87 -2.11 -10.36
N LEU A 535 -47.23 -1.35 -11.40
CA LEU A 535 -48.28 -1.70 -12.35
C LEU A 535 -47.76 -2.49 -13.56
N GLY A 536 -46.46 -2.80 -13.64
CA GLY A 536 -45.87 -3.61 -14.73
C GLY A 536 -45.71 -2.89 -16.07
N PHE A 537 -45.76 -1.55 -16.11
CA PHE A 537 -45.66 -0.77 -17.36
C PHE A 537 -44.22 -0.52 -17.86
N THR A 538 -43.24 -1.30 -17.42
CA THR A 538 -41.81 -1.09 -17.73
C THR A 538 -41.41 -1.33 -19.20
N GLU A 539 -42.32 -1.74 -20.08
CA GLU A 539 -42.02 -1.99 -21.50
C GLU A 539 -42.37 -0.85 -22.48
N LEU A 540 -42.99 0.25 -22.04
CA LEU A 540 -43.54 1.24 -22.99
C LEU A 540 -42.59 2.38 -23.42
N PHE A 541 -41.36 2.46 -22.90
CA PHE A 541 -40.35 3.39 -23.41
C PHE A 541 -38.95 2.77 -23.32
N LYS A 542 -38.64 1.89 -24.27
CA LYS A 542 -37.26 1.58 -24.68
C LYS A 542 -36.88 2.44 -25.87
#